data_AF-A0A5B2TGM6-F1
#
_entry.id   AF-A0A5B2TGM6-F1
#
_cell.length_a   1.000
_cell.length_b   1.000
_cell.length_c   1.000
_cell.angle_alpha   90.00
_cell.angle_beta   90.00
_cell.angle_gamma   90.00
#
_symmetry.space_group_name_H-M   'P 1'
#
loop_
_entity.id
_entity.type
_entity.pdbx_description
1 polymer ?
#
loop_
_entity_poly.entity_id
_entity_poly.type
_entity_poly.pdbx_seq_one_letter_code
_entity_poly.pdbx_strand_id
1 'polypeptide(L)'
;MQGVHGRRRAGQGDAFWQFRPYAPGDSVNRIDWRQSAKSDRLFLRETEWEAAQSVALWRDAGPTMHWRGDAGRPEKGERAELLLLALASLLLRGGERVRLLGDRRAYAGRGAMAALAEALGRHTAAAADDSLPRHARAVLFGDFLQPLEETRAVVAALAARGVRGHLLQVLDPAEETLPYAGRVRFEGLAAEQPLLLPRVEGVRELYAERLAAHRAGLGAIAAAAGWRFATHRTDIPPEAALLALWTALAPGKG
;
A
#
# COMPACT_ATOMS: atom_id res chain seq x y z
N MET A 1 -23.56 2.34 -6.14
CA MET A 1 -22.78 3.60 -6.05
C MET A 1 -21.49 3.42 -6.84
N GLN A 2 -21.45 3.93 -8.07
CA GLN A 2 -20.29 3.90 -8.96
C GLN A 2 -19.51 5.24 -8.84
N GLY A 3 -18.19 5.17 -8.94
CA GLY A 3 -17.27 6.32 -8.83
C GLY A 3 -16.34 6.09 -7.64
N VAL A 4 -15.03 5.87 -7.83
CA VAL A 4 -14.07 6.90 -8.25
C VAL A 4 -12.93 6.33 -9.13
N HIS A 5 -12.91 5.06 -9.52
CA HIS A 5 -11.81 4.46 -10.33
C HIS A 5 -12.28 3.77 -11.62
N GLY A 6 -13.12 4.46 -12.39
CA GLY A 6 -13.43 4.06 -13.77
C GLY A 6 -12.87 5.08 -14.73
N ARG A 7 -11.58 4.96 -15.12
CA ARG A 7 -10.98 5.84 -16.13
C ARG A 7 -10.80 5.07 -17.44
N ARG A 8 -11.89 4.83 -18.16
CA ARG A 8 -11.80 4.55 -19.61
C ARG A 8 -11.74 5.90 -20.34
N ARG A 9 -10.53 6.35 -20.70
CA ARG A 9 -10.31 7.49 -21.61
C ARG A 9 -9.50 7.00 -22.82
N ALA A 10 -9.85 7.47 -24.01
CA ALA A 10 -9.14 7.15 -25.24
C ALA A 10 -7.72 7.77 -25.22
N GLY A 11 -6.70 7.03 -25.70
CA GLY A 11 -5.30 7.49 -25.70
C GLY A 11 -4.37 6.68 -26.62
N GLN A 12 -3.07 6.78 -26.37
CA GLN A 12 -2.03 5.97 -27.05
C GLN A 12 -1.61 4.84 -26.08
N GLY A 13 -2.31 3.71 -26.11
CA GLY A 13 -1.88 2.44 -25.49
C GLY A 13 -1.72 1.31 -26.52
N ASP A 14 -1.57 0.06 -26.08
CA ASP A 14 -1.39 -1.11 -26.97
C ASP A 14 -2.67 -1.94 -27.18
N ALA A 15 -3.63 -1.85 -26.27
CA ALA A 15 -4.90 -2.59 -26.33
C ALA A 15 -5.89 -1.91 -27.30
N PHE A 16 -6.44 -2.68 -28.23
CA PHE A 16 -7.44 -2.20 -29.19
C PHE A 16 -8.75 -1.79 -28.47
N TRP A 17 -9.17 -0.54 -28.64
CA TRP A 17 -10.43 -0.04 -28.06
C TRP A 17 -11.55 -0.07 -29.10
N GLN A 18 -11.43 0.74 -30.15
CA GLN A 18 -12.37 0.79 -31.27
C GLN A 18 -11.70 1.35 -32.53
N PHE A 19 -12.36 1.18 -33.67
CA PHE A 19 -12.05 1.97 -34.85
C PHE A 19 -12.94 3.20 -34.89
N ARG A 20 -12.35 4.38 -35.15
CA ARG A 20 -13.13 5.58 -35.46
C ARG A 20 -12.75 6.16 -36.82
N PRO A 21 -13.67 6.86 -37.50
CA PRO A 21 -13.33 7.57 -38.73
C PRO A 21 -12.23 8.62 -38.51
N TYR A 22 -11.35 8.76 -39.49
CA TYR A 22 -10.37 9.84 -39.58
C TYR A 22 -11.04 11.20 -39.66
N ALA A 23 -10.55 12.15 -38.87
CA ALA A 23 -10.95 13.56 -38.93
C ALA A 23 -9.75 14.45 -39.29
N PRO A 24 -9.97 15.58 -39.99
CA PRO A 24 -8.92 16.55 -40.25
C PRO A 24 -8.23 17.01 -38.96
N GLY A 25 -6.91 16.85 -38.88
CA GLY A 25 -6.10 17.10 -37.67
C GLY A 25 -5.61 15.83 -36.97
N ASP A 26 -6.12 14.66 -37.35
CA ASP A 26 -5.62 13.38 -36.86
C ASP A 26 -4.27 13.01 -37.48
N SER A 27 -3.42 12.37 -36.66
CA SER A 27 -2.12 11.86 -37.10
C SER A 27 -2.29 10.69 -38.09
N VAL A 28 -1.74 10.87 -39.29
CA VAL A 28 -1.76 9.88 -40.38
C VAL A 28 -1.07 8.56 -39.98
N ASN A 29 -0.08 8.63 -39.07
CA ASN A 29 0.65 7.46 -38.58
C ASN A 29 -0.20 6.50 -37.74
N ARG A 30 -1.41 6.91 -37.34
CA ARG A 30 -2.35 6.11 -36.55
C ARG A 30 -3.46 5.45 -37.39
N ILE A 31 -3.41 5.61 -38.71
CA ILE A 31 -4.36 4.98 -39.63
C ILE A 31 -4.12 3.48 -39.63
N ASP A 32 -5.19 2.72 -39.39
CA ASP A 32 -5.17 1.27 -39.59
C ASP A 32 -5.49 0.98 -41.06
N TRP A 33 -4.45 0.76 -41.85
CA TRP A 33 -4.58 0.48 -43.28
C TRP A 33 -5.37 -0.80 -43.57
N ARG A 34 -5.31 -1.79 -42.67
CA ARG A 34 -6.01 -3.08 -42.85
C ARG A 34 -7.51 -2.95 -42.66
N GLN A 35 -7.95 -2.14 -41.70
CA GLN A 35 -9.36 -1.83 -41.50
C GLN A 35 -9.86 -0.85 -42.57
N SER A 36 -9.05 0.15 -42.92
CA SER A 36 -9.40 1.14 -43.95
C SER A 36 -9.56 0.50 -45.33
N ALA A 37 -8.79 -0.54 -45.67
CA ALA A 37 -8.93 -1.26 -46.94
C ALA A 37 -10.28 -1.98 -47.12
N LYS A 38 -11.11 -2.11 -46.08
CA LYS A 38 -12.43 -2.75 -46.14
C LYS A 38 -13.57 -1.76 -46.44
N SER A 39 -13.28 -0.47 -46.63
CA SER A 39 -14.29 0.57 -46.92
C SER A 39 -13.69 1.79 -47.63
N ASP A 40 -14.52 2.71 -48.13
CA ASP A 40 -14.06 3.99 -48.69
C ASP A 40 -13.68 5.05 -47.65
N ARG A 41 -13.57 4.67 -46.36
CA ARG A 41 -13.24 5.57 -45.25
C ARG A 41 -11.95 5.16 -44.55
N LEU A 42 -11.15 6.17 -44.21
CA LEU A 42 -9.97 6.00 -43.36
C LEU A 42 -10.41 5.81 -41.90
N PHE A 43 -9.87 4.78 -41.26
CA PHE A 43 -10.10 4.49 -39.85
C PHE A 43 -8.81 4.62 -39.06
N LEU A 44 -8.90 5.29 -37.90
CA LEU A 44 -7.86 5.21 -36.88
C LEU A 44 -8.17 4.04 -35.95
N ARG A 45 -7.14 3.30 -35.59
CA ARG A 45 -7.18 2.39 -34.44
C ARG A 45 -7.00 3.22 -33.18
N GLU A 46 -8.07 3.41 -32.42
CA GLU A 46 -7.97 3.94 -31.08
C GLU A 46 -7.52 2.84 -30.14
N THR A 47 -6.53 3.15 -29.32
CA THR A 47 -6.04 2.26 -28.29
C THR A 47 -6.48 2.76 -26.92
N GLU A 48 -6.79 1.83 -26.03
CA GLU A 48 -7.19 2.15 -24.66
C GLU A 48 -5.98 2.73 -23.91
N TRP A 49 -6.19 3.83 -23.19
CA TRP A 49 -5.19 4.33 -22.26
C TRP A 49 -5.26 3.52 -20.96
N GLU A 50 -4.44 2.49 -20.83
CA GLU A 50 -4.19 1.85 -19.53
C GLU A 50 -2.72 1.45 -19.43
N ALA A 51 -1.84 2.41 -19.11
CA ALA A 51 -0.72 2.02 -18.26
C ALA A 51 -1.33 1.81 -16.86
N ALA A 52 -1.88 0.62 -16.60
CA ALA A 52 -2.33 0.23 -15.26
C ALA A 52 -1.23 0.62 -14.27
N GLN A 53 -1.56 1.43 -13.27
CA GLN A 53 -0.57 1.84 -12.30
C GLN A 53 -0.15 0.60 -11.52
N SER A 54 1.15 0.41 -11.38
CA SER A 54 1.68 -0.66 -10.54
C SER A 54 1.66 -0.16 -9.11
N VAL A 55 0.82 -0.78 -8.28
CA VAL A 55 0.77 -0.55 -6.84
C VAL A 55 1.46 -1.71 -6.14
N ALA A 56 2.58 -1.39 -5.50
CA ALA A 56 3.31 -2.32 -4.65
C ALA A 56 2.74 -2.28 -3.23
N LEU A 57 2.52 -3.45 -2.66
CA LEU A 57 2.02 -3.62 -1.31
C LEU A 57 3.05 -4.42 -0.52
N TRP A 58 3.16 -4.14 0.76
CA TRP A 58 4.03 -4.89 1.66
C TRP A 58 3.50 -4.82 3.07
N ARG A 59 3.61 -5.93 3.79
CA ARG A 59 3.30 -5.99 5.21
C ARG A 59 4.52 -6.50 5.95
N ASP A 60 4.71 -6.00 7.16
CA ASP A 60 5.69 -6.53 8.09
C ASP A 60 5.29 -7.94 8.52
N ALA A 61 6.27 -8.83 8.53
CA ALA A 61 6.17 -10.23 8.91
C ALA A 61 7.02 -10.55 10.15
N GLY A 62 7.58 -9.54 10.80
CA GLY A 62 8.43 -9.67 11.96
C GLY A 62 7.68 -10.19 13.19
N PRO A 63 8.41 -10.72 14.19
CA PRO A 63 7.83 -11.28 15.41
C PRO A 63 6.90 -10.33 16.18
N THR A 64 7.17 -9.02 16.13
CA THR A 64 6.34 -8.00 16.79
C THR A 64 4.91 -7.98 16.25
N MET A 65 4.71 -8.37 14.99
CA MET A 65 3.40 -8.39 14.34
C MET A 65 2.49 -9.50 14.85
N HIS A 66 3.02 -10.51 15.53
CA HIS A 66 2.25 -11.59 16.16
C HIS A 66 1.67 -11.22 17.53
N TRP A 67 1.93 -9.99 17.98
CA TRP A 67 1.44 -9.55 19.29
C TRP A 67 0.00 -9.08 19.26
N ARG A 68 -0.73 -9.37 20.35
CA ARG A 68 -2.05 -8.84 20.68
C ARG A 68 -2.17 -8.69 22.20
N GLY A 69 -2.87 -7.64 22.63
CA GLY A 69 -3.09 -7.38 24.07
C GLY A 69 -4.27 -8.16 24.67
N ASP A 70 -5.14 -8.74 23.83
CA ASP A 70 -6.37 -9.43 24.23
C ASP A 70 -6.70 -10.53 23.22
N ALA A 71 -7.12 -11.70 23.69
CA ALA A 71 -7.42 -12.86 22.84
C ALA A 71 -8.65 -12.68 21.93
N GLY A 72 -9.54 -11.74 22.25
CA GLY A 72 -10.68 -11.36 21.42
C GLY A 72 -10.33 -10.38 20.28
N ARG A 73 -9.07 -9.94 20.18
CA ARG A 73 -8.59 -9.08 19.09
C ARG A 73 -7.66 -9.86 18.15
N PRO A 74 -7.63 -9.51 16.85
CA PRO A 74 -6.66 -10.08 15.92
C PRO A 74 -5.24 -9.62 16.29
N GLU A 75 -4.25 -10.41 15.91
CA GLU A 75 -2.86 -9.97 15.90
C GLU A 75 -2.69 -8.79 14.95
N LYS A 76 -1.69 -7.93 15.19
CA LYS A 76 -1.37 -6.81 14.29
C LYS A 76 -1.13 -7.29 12.85
N GLY A 77 -0.43 -8.41 12.69
CA GLY A 77 -0.12 -9.04 11.41
C GLY A 77 -1.37 -9.45 10.63
N GLU A 78 -2.33 -10.09 11.30
CA GLU A 78 -3.62 -10.46 10.70
C GLU A 78 -4.39 -9.22 10.25
N ARG A 79 -4.38 -8.14 11.05
CA ARG A 79 -5.02 -6.88 10.69
C ARG A 79 -4.35 -6.22 9.47
N ALA A 80 -3.01 -6.19 9.45
CA ALA A 80 -2.24 -5.65 8.33
C ALA A 80 -2.49 -6.46 7.04
N GLU A 81 -2.52 -7.79 7.13
CA GLU A 81 -2.84 -8.69 6.01
C GLU A 81 -4.26 -8.47 5.47
N LEU A 82 -5.26 -8.38 6.36
CA LEU A 82 -6.63 -8.08 5.96
C LEU A 82 -6.72 -6.75 5.18
N LEU A 83 -6.10 -5.69 5.70
CA LEU A 83 -6.10 -4.37 5.05
C LEU A 83 -5.38 -4.41 3.70
N LEU A 84 -4.26 -5.13 3.61
CA LEU A 84 -3.51 -5.32 2.37
C LEU A 84 -4.35 -6.05 1.33
N LEU A 85 -4.94 -7.20 1.68
CA LEU A 85 -5.76 -8.00 0.76
C LEU A 85 -7.03 -7.26 0.34
N ALA A 86 -7.67 -6.53 1.27
CA ALA A 86 -8.83 -5.72 0.96
C ALA A 86 -8.48 -4.58 -0.02
N LEU A 87 -7.36 -3.89 0.21
CA LEU A 87 -6.87 -2.86 -0.69
C LEU A 87 -6.51 -3.44 -2.06
N ALA A 88 -5.82 -4.58 -2.09
CA ALA A 88 -5.47 -5.28 -3.32
C ALA A 88 -6.72 -5.67 -4.12
N SER A 89 -7.77 -6.16 -3.45
CA SER A 89 -9.05 -6.49 -4.08
C SER A 89 -9.69 -5.26 -4.75
N LEU A 90 -9.69 -4.10 -4.07
CA LEU A 90 -10.19 -2.85 -4.64
C LEU A 90 -9.37 -2.38 -5.85
N LEU A 91 -8.04 -2.44 -5.73
CA LEU A 91 -7.10 -2.09 -6.81
C LEU A 91 -7.29 -2.99 -8.04
N LEU A 92 -7.32 -4.31 -7.85
CA LEU A 92 -7.52 -5.29 -8.92
C LEU A 92 -8.89 -5.10 -9.60
N ARG A 93 -9.94 -4.82 -8.83
CA ARG A 93 -11.27 -4.49 -9.36
C ARG A 93 -11.29 -3.17 -10.14
N GLY A 94 -10.41 -2.24 -9.79
CA GLY A 94 -10.17 -0.99 -10.50
C GLY A 94 -9.29 -1.14 -11.75
N GLY A 95 -8.83 -2.35 -12.08
CA GLY A 95 -7.94 -2.60 -13.23
C GLY A 95 -6.45 -2.37 -12.94
N GLU A 96 -6.09 -2.04 -11.70
CA GLU A 96 -4.69 -1.80 -11.32
C GLU A 96 -3.87 -3.09 -11.26
N ARG A 97 -2.56 -2.96 -11.46
CA ARG A 97 -1.60 -4.06 -11.28
C ARG A 97 -1.08 -4.03 -9.86
N VAL A 98 -1.26 -5.13 -9.12
CA VAL A 98 -0.77 -5.24 -7.74
C VAL A 98 0.52 -6.05 -7.71
N ARG A 99 1.48 -5.64 -6.88
CA ARG A 99 2.73 -6.37 -6.62
C ARG A 99 2.95 -6.50 -5.13
N LEU A 100 3.65 -7.54 -4.68
CA LEU A 100 4.24 -7.58 -3.36
C LEU A 100 5.67 -7.04 -3.46
N LEU A 101 6.10 -6.14 -2.57
CA LEU A 101 7.49 -5.64 -2.60
C LEU A 101 8.47 -6.79 -2.38
N GLY A 102 9.50 -6.86 -3.22
CA GLY A 102 10.47 -7.96 -3.19
C GLY A 102 10.05 -9.13 -4.09
N ASP A 103 8.84 -9.10 -4.67
CA ASP A 103 8.44 -9.99 -5.75
C ASP A 103 8.45 -9.24 -7.10
N ARG A 104 9.01 -9.89 -8.13
CA ARG A 104 9.02 -9.40 -9.51
C ARG A 104 7.67 -9.58 -10.19
N ARG A 105 6.84 -10.49 -9.69
CA ARG A 105 5.52 -10.82 -10.24
C ARG A 105 4.52 -9.69 -9.98
N ALA A 106 3.78 -9.34 -11.04
CA ALA A 106 2.59 -8.52 -10.95
C ALA A 106 1.32 -9.37 -11.10
N TYR A 107 0.30 -9.03 -10.32
CA TYR A 107 -0.99 -9.67 -10.26
C TYR A 107 -2.02 -8.75 -10.92
N ALA A 108 -2.75 -9.29 -11.91
CA ALA A 108 -3.80 -8.58 -12.63
C ALA A 108 -4.79 -9.58 -13.27
N GLY A 109 -6.02 -9.12 -13.50
CA GLY A 109 -7.06 -9.91 -14.18
C GLY A 109 -7.69 -11.00 -13.31
N ARG A 110 -8.33 -11.97 -13.97
CA ARG A 110 -9.07 -13.05 -13.29
C ARG A 110 -8.12 -13.97 -12.52
N GLY A 111 -8.49 -14.32 -11.30
CA GLY A 111 -7.69 -15.20 -10.43
C GLY A 111 -6.50 -14.51 -9.74
N ALA A 112 -6.21 -13.23 -10.07
CA ALA A 112 -5.10 -12.49 -9.47
C ALA A 112 -5.18 -12.41 -7.95
N MET A 113 -6.39 -12.22 -7.40
CA MET A 113 -6.59 -12.10 -5.95
C MET A 113 -6.23 -13.38 -5.21
N ALA A 114 -6.65 -14.55 -5.73
CA ALA A 114 -6.34 -15.84 -5.12
C ALA A 114 -4.83 -16.12 -5.16
N ALA A 115 -4.20 -15.89 -6.32
CA ALA A 115 -2.76 -16.06 -6.47
C ALA A 115 -1.94 -15.07 -5.60
N LEU A 116 -2.44 -13.85 -5.41
CA LEU A 116 -1.80 -12.86 -4.54
C LEU A 116 -1.90 -13.27 -3.07
N ALA A 117 -3.08 -13.72 -2.63
CA ALA A 117 -3.29 -14.18 -1.25
C ALA A 117 -2.38 -15.38 -0.92
N GLU A 118 -2.28 -16.34 -1.83
CA GLU A 118 -1.39 -17.49 -1.68
C GLU A 118 0.09 -17.09 -1.59
N ALA A 119 0.50 -16.12 -2.40
CA ALA A 119 1.87 -15.59 -2.35
C ALA A 119 2.14 -14.80 -1.06
N LEU A 120 1.17 -14.01 -0.60
CA LEU A 120 1.28 -13.21 0.62
C LEU A 120 1.49 -14.08 1.87
N GLY A 121 0.82 -15.24 1.94
CA GLY A 121 0.97 -16.19 3.04
C GLY A 121 2.39 -16.74 3.20
N ARG A 122 3.22 -16.68 2.14
CA ARG A 122 4.64 -17.08 2.18
C ARG A 122 5.60 -15.89 2.13
N HIS A 123 5.08 -14.67 2.14
CA HIS A 123 5.86 -13.47 1.88
C HIS A 123 6.59 -12.98 3.14
N THR A 124 7.91 -13.02 3.11
CA THR A 124 8.80 -12.56 4.20
C THR A 124 9.89 -11.61 3.71
N ALA A 125 9.75 -11.11 2.47
CA ALA A 125 10.75 -10.22 1.88
C ALA A 125 10.78 -8.88 2.63
N ALA A 126 11.95 -8.24 2.65
CA ALA A 126 12.09 -6.87 3.13
C ALA A 126 11.29 -5.90 2.26
N ALA A 127 10.98 -4.72 2.80
CA ALA A 127 10.29 -3.63 2.10
C ALA A 127 11.16 -2.94 1.02
N ALA A 128 11.90 -3.71 0.23
CA ALA A 128 12.79 -3.23 -0.81
C ALA A 128 12.51 -3.97 -2.13
N ASP A 129 12.47 -3.23 -3.23
CA ASP A 129 12.28 -3.80 -4.56
C ASP A 129 12.97 -2.93 -5.61
N ASP A 130 14.08 -3.44 -6.15
CA ASP A 130 14.89 -2.79 -7.18
C ASP A 130 14.29 -2.88 -8.59
N SER A 131 13.18 -3.62 -8.73
CA SER A 131 12.52 -3.90 -9.99
C SER A 131 11.21 -3.14 -10.17
N LEU A 132 10.84 -2.28 -9.22
CA LEU A 132 9.64 -1.45 -9.32
C LEU A 132 9.72 -0.43 -10.48
N PRO A 133 8.68 -0.29 -11.30
CA PRO A 133 8.62 0.77 -12.30
C PRO A 133 8.80 2.16 -11.66
N ARG A 134 9.40 3.09 -12.42
CA ARG A 134 9.40 4.52 -12.04
C ARG A 134 7.96 5.00 -11.87
N HIS A 135 7.72 5.86 -10.88
CA HIS A 135 6.39 6.40 -10.57
C HIS A 135 5.34 5.37 -10.14
N ALA A 136 5.76 4.15 -9.77
CA ALA A 136 4.88 3.22 -9.06
C ALA A 136 4.40 3.84 -7.74
N ARG A 137 3.34 3.25 -7.19
CA ARG A 137 2.86 3.58 -5.84
C ARG A 137 3.18 2.45 -4.88
N ALA A 138 3.43 2.77 -3.62
CA ALA A 138 3.68 1.78 -2.57
C ALA A 138 2.78 2.00 -1.36
N VAL A 139 2.35 0.91 -0.71
CA VAL A 139 1.72 0.96 0.62
C VAL A 139 2.40 -0.06 1.52
N LEU A 140 2.96 0.43 2.62
CA LEU A 140 3.64 -0.38 3.62
C LEU A 140 2.78 -0.46 4.88
N PHE A 141 2.55 -1.68 5.36
CA PHE A 141 1.82 -1.97 6.59
C PHE A 141 2.80 -2.54 7.62
N GLY A 142 2.79 -2.06 8.86
CA GLY A 142 3.69 -2.54 9.91
C GLY A 142 3.47 -1.78 11.21
N ASP A 143 4.13 -2.14 12.30
CA ASP A 143 4.06 -1.35 13.54
C ASP A 143 5.01 -0.14 13.53
N PHE A 144 6.06 -0.17 12.69
CA PHE A 144 7.06 0.88 12.54
C PHE A 144 7.66 1.36 13.87
N LEU A 145 7.84 0.45 14.85
CA LEU A 145 8.39 0.80 16.17
C LEU A 145 9.93 0.74 16.23
N GLN A 146 10.58 0.23 15.19
CA GLN A 146 12.03 0.27 15.02
C GLN A 146 12.56 1.72 14.91
N PRO A 147 13.88 1.95 15.10
CA PRO A 147 14.50 3.25 14.89
C PRO A 147 14.08 3.94 13.59
N LEU A 148 13.86 5.26 13.66
CA LEU A 148 13.36 6.06 12.54
C LEU A 148 14.27 5.98 11.29
N GLU A 149 15.56 5.77 11.50
CA GLU A 149 16.59 5.62 10.48
C GLU A 149 16.31 4.44 9.54
N GLU A 150 15.81 3.32 10.07
CA GLU A 150 15.48 2.13 9.28
C GLU A 150 14.32 2.42 8.32
N THR A 151 13.25 3.03 8.84
CA THR A 151 12.10 3.46 8.02
C THR A 151 12.53 4.52 7.01
N ARG A 152 13.38 5.47 7.41
CA ARG A 152 13.94 6.50 6.52
C ARG A 152 14.70 5.86 5.37
N ALA A 153 15.54 4.87 5.62
CA ALA A 153 16.33 4.20 4.59
C ALA A 153 15.43 3.53 3.55
N VAL A 154 14.40 2.80 4.00
CA VAL A 154 13.40 2.15 3.12
C VAL A 154 12.66 3.18 2.27
N VAL A 155 12.08 4.21 2.91
CA VAL A 155 11.31 5.25 2.20
C VAL A 155 12.20 6.02 1.23
N ALA A 156 13.43 6.37 1.61
CA ALA A 156 14.38 7.05 0.74
C ALA A 156 14.76 6.20 -0.49
N ALA A 157 14.99 4.90 -0.31
CA ALA A 157 15.31 4.00 -1.41
C ALA A 157 14.17 3.90 -2.44
N LEU A 158 12.92 3.81 -1.97
CA LEU A 158 11.74 3.81 -2.84
C LEU A 158 11.54 5.18 -3.50
N ALA A 159 11.65 6.27 -2.74
CA ALA A 159 11.48 7.63 -3.22
C ALA A 159 12.53 8.04 -4.27
N ALA A 160 13.78 7.57 -4.15
CA ALA A 160 14.84 7.79 -5.14
C ALA A 160 14.48 7.24 -6.54
N ARG A 161 13.54 6.29 -6.61
CA ARG A 161 13.01 5.73 -7.86
C ARG A 161 11.77 6.47 -8.36
N GLY A 162 11.35 7.53 -7.67
CA GLY A 162 10.13 8.27 -7.92
C GLY A 162 8.87 7.57 -7.43
N VAL A 163 8.98 6.56 -6.56
CA VAL A 163 7.84 5.88 -5.96
C VAL A 163 7.22 6.80 -4.91
N ARG A 164 5.91 6.99 -4.98
CA ARG A 164 5.12 7.68 -3.95
C ARG A 164 4.35 6.65 -3.15
N GLY A 165 4.04 6.93 -1.89
CA GLY A 165 3.39 5.89 -1.10
C GLY A 165 2.78 6.31 0.21
N HIS A 166 2.37 5.29 0.95
CA HIS A 166 1.69 5.39 2.22
C HIS A 166 2.35 4.43 3.22
N LEU A 167 2.57 4.92 4.43
CA LEU A 167 2.88 4.10 5.59
C LEU A 167 1.60 3.99 6.43
N LEU A 168 1.14 2.77 6.70
CA LEU A 168 0.06 2.52 7.65
C LEU A 168 0.63 1.79 8.86
N GLN A 169 0.79 2.52 9.97
CA GLN A 169 1.13 1.94 11.25
C GLN A 169 -0.07 1.16 11.81
N VAL A 170 0.15 -0.09 12.21
CA VAL A 170 -0.85 -0.96 12.84
C VAL A 170 -0.37 -1.30 14.25
N LEU A 171 -1.12 -0.89 15.28
CA LEU A 171 -0.83 -1.18 16.69
C LEU A 171 -2.03 -1.83 17.39
N ASP A 172 -1.77 -2.61 18.43
CA ASP A 172 -2.83 -2.98 19.38
C ASP A 172 -2.98 -1.88 20.45
N PRO A 173 -4.21 -1.60 20.95
CA PRO A 173 -4.45 -0.56 21.96
C PRO A 173 -3.56 -0.65 23.19
N ALA A 174 -3.18 -1.85 23.59
CA ALA A 174 -2.37 -2.06 24.77
C ALA A 174 -0.90 -1.65 24.57
N GLU A 175 -0.42 -1.62 23.33
CA GLU A 175 0.87 -0.98 22.99
C GLU A 175 0.80 0.53 23.17
N GLU A 176 -0.34 1.19 22.89
CA GLU A 176 -0.44 2.64 23.01
C GLU A 176 -0.72 3.11 24.45
N THR A 177 -1.60 2.40 25.14
CA THR A 177 -2.18 2.86 26.42
C THR A 177 -1.54 2.25 27.64
N LEU A 178 -0.78 1.15 27.48
CA LEU A 178 -0.19 0.37 28.57
C LEU A 178 -1.20 0.14 29.72
N PRO A 179 -2.32 -0.56 29.48
CA PRO A 179 -3.46 -0.68 30.40
C PRO A 179 -3.16 -1.63 31.59
N TYR A 180 -1.90 -1.79 31.95
CA TYR A 180 -1.41 -2.66 33.01
C TYR A 180 -1.09 -1.85 34.26
N ALA A 181 -1.26 -2.44 35.44
CA ALA A 181 -1.07 -1.78 36.72
C ALA A 181 -0.02 -2.49 37.58
N GLY A 182 0.71 -1.73 38.40
CA GLY A 182 1.71 -2.24 39.33
C GLY A 182 2.93 -2.83 38.65
N ARG A 183 3.44 -3.94 39.21
CA ARG A 183 4.67 -4.59 38.76
C ARG A 183 4.39 -5.52 37.59
N VAL A 184 4.94 -5.20 36.42
CA VAL A 184 4.73 -5.94 35.17
C VAL A 184 6.07 -6.28 34.54
N ARG A 185 6.20 -7.53 34.09
CA ARG A 185 7.33 -8.00 33.29
C ARG A 185 6.90 -8.02 31.83
N PHE A 186 7.53 -7.20 31.00
CA PHE A 186 7.39 -7.22 29.56
C PHE A 186 8.39 -8.21 28.99
N GLU A 187 7.93 -9.09 28.12
CA GLU A 187 8.78 -10.01 27.37
C GLU A 187 9.11 -9.40 26.01
N GLY A 188 10.37 -9.52 25.59
CA GLY A 188 10.79 -9.12 24.26
C GLY A 188 10.15 -10.01 23.21
N LEU A 189 9.66 -9.41 22.13
CA LEU A 189 9.03 -10.16 21.04
C LEU A 189 10.05 -10.61 19.99
N ALA A 190 11.23 -9.98 19.98
CA ALA A 190 12.37 -10.36 19.15
C ALA A 190 13.58 -10.70 20.03
N ALA A 191 14.75 -10.08 19.79
CA ALA A 191 15.97 -10.31 20.57
C ALA A 191 16.08 -9.42 21.82
N GLU A 192 14.97 -8.82 22.27
CA GLU A 192 14.95 -7.86 23.36
C GLU A 192 14.97 -8.55 24.73
N GLN A 193 15.69 -7.97 25.68
CA GLN A 193 15.71 -8.48 27.04
C GLN A 193 14.39 -8.17 27.75
N PRO A 194 13.88 -9.07 28.60
CA PRO A 194 12.69 -8.80 29.38
C PRO A 194 12.85 -7.54 30.25
N LEU A 195 11.86 -6.65 30.18
CA LEU A 195 11.85 -5.41 30.95
C LEU A 195 10.91 -5.57 32.16
N LEU A 196 11.46 -5.48 33.37
CA LEU A 196 10.64 -5.46 34.58
C LEU A 196 10.37 -4.01 35.00
N LEU A 197 9.12 -3.59 34.93
CA LEU A 197 8.67 -2.32 35.46
C LEU A 197 8.02 -2.52 36.83
N PRO A 198 8.53 -1.89 37.91
CA PRO A 198 7.94 -2.01 39.25
C PRO A 198 6.59 -1.28 39.37
N ARG A 199 6.35 -0.27 38.53
CA ARG A 199 5.09 0.49 38.44
C ARG A 199 4.91 1.02 37.01
N VAL A 200 4.05 0.40 36.21
CA VAL A 200 3.79 0.79 34.81
C VAL A 200 3.17 2.18 34.73
N GLU A 201 2.34 2.56 35.69
CA GLU A 201 1.66 3.85 35.74
C GLU A 201 2.65 5.01 35.70
N GLY A 202 3.82 4.85 36.33
CA GLY A 202 4.86 5.87 36.38
C GLY A 202 5.59 6.11 35.05
N VAL A 203 5.42 5.24 34.05
CA VAL A 203 6.05 5.39 32.73
C VAL A 203 5.05 5.66 31.60
N ARG A 204 3.74 5.61 31.86
CA ARG A 204 2.71 5.75 30.82
C ARG A 204 2.83 7.07 30.07
N GLU A 205 2.97 8.18 30.80
CA GLU A 205 3.09 9.52 30.21
C GLU A 205 4.34 9.63 29.34
N LEU A 206 5.50 9.25 29.88
CA LEU A 206 6.76 9.26 29.13
C LEU A 206 6.72 8.35 27.90
N TYR A 207 6.10 7.18 28.02
CA TYR A 207 5.94 6.27 26.88
C TYR A 207 5.04 6.88 25.80
N ALA A 208 3.90 7.47 26.19
CA ALA A 208 3.00 8.14 25.27
C ALA A 208 3.68 9.32 24.56
N GLU A 209 4.48 10.11 25.27
CA GLU A 209 5.30 11.19 24.69
C GLU A 209 6.31 10.64 23.67
N ARG A 210 7.01 9.56 23.99
CA ARG A 210 7.96 8.91 23.07
C ARG A 210 7.26 8.36 21.84
N LEU A 211 6.13 7.69 22.00
CA LEU A 211 5.34 7.17 20.88
C LEU A 211 4.82 8.31 19.99
N ALA A 212 4.36 9.41 20.58
CA ALA A 212 3.93 10.60 19.84
C ALA A 212 5.09 11.24 19.06
N ALA A 213 6.26 11.40 19.69
CA ALA A 213 7.47 11.89 19.03
C ALA A 213 7.91 10.97 17.89
N HIS A 214 7.84 9.65 18.09
CA HIS A 214 8.16 8.65 17.07
C HIS A 214 7.21 8.74 15.87
N ARG A 215 5.89 8.82 16.12
CA ARG A 215 4.86 9.04 15.08
C ARG A 215 5.09 10.34 14.32
N ALA A 216 5.47 11.42 15.00
CA ALA A 216 5.82 12.68 14.36
C ALA A 216 7.05 12.52 13.45
N GLY A 217 8.05 11.76 13.89
CA GLY A 217 9.22 11.39 13.09
C GLY A 217 8.86 10.59 11.83
N LEU A 218 7.99 9.57 11.95
CA LEU A 218 7.48 8.79 10.81
C LEU A 218 6.71 9.71 9.82
N GLY A 219 5.87 10.60 10.34
CA GLY A 219 5.18 11.62 9.55
C GLY A 219 6.13 12.54 8.79
N ALA A 220 7.19 13.01 9.45
CA ALA A 220 8.20 13.85 8.82
C ALA A 220 9.00 13.11 7.72
N ILE A 221 9.35 11.84 7.95
CA ILE A 221 10.01 10.98 6.95
C ILE A 221 9.10 10.81 5.73
N ALA A 222 7.82 10.48 5.94
CA ALA A 222 6.88 10.30 4.86
C ALA A 222 6.70 11.62 4.06
N ALA A 223 6.46 12.73 4.75
CA ALA A 223 6.25 14.04 4.12
C ALA A 223 7.45 14.48 3.27
N ALA A 224 8.69 14.30 3.76
CA ALA A 224 9.90 14.64 3.03
C ALA A 224 10.05 13.87 1.70
N ALA A 225 9.47 12.66 1.62
CA ALA A 225 9.46 11.85 0.40
C ALA A 225 8.21 12.06 -0.48
N GLY A 226 7.27 12.93 -0.09
CA GLY A 226 5.96 13.06 -0.74
C GLY A 226 5.03 11.87 -0.50
N TRP A 227 5.29 11.12 0.57
CA TRP A 227 4.46 10.02 1.07
C TRP A 227 3.50 10.52 2.16
N ARG A 228 2.57 9.67 2.56
CA ARG A 228 1.67 9.92 3.70
C ARG A 228 1.87 8.89 4.78
N PHE A 229 1.60 9.29 6.02
CA PHE A 229 1.62 8.42 7.19
C PHE A 229 0.24 8.43 7.86
N ALA A 230 -0.22 7.25 8.27
CA ALA A 230 -1.44 7.07 9.02
C ALA A 230 -1.28 5.95 10.05
N THR A 231 -2.16 5.92 11.05
CA THR A 231 -2.17 4.94 12.13
C THR A 231 -3.52 4.22 12.18
N HIS A 232 -3.51 2.95 12.52
CA HIS A 232 -4.69 2.12 12.71
C HIS A 232 -4.52 1.24 13.95
N ARG A 233 -5.57 1.15 14.76
CA ARG A 233 -5.59 0.27 15.93
C ARG A 233 -6.42 -0.98 15.66
N THR A 234 -5.98 -2.12 16.20
CA THR A 234 -6.65 -3.41 15.99
C THR A 234 -8.09 -3.48 16.53
N ASP A 235 -8.45 -2.62 17.49
CA ASP A 235 -9.79 -2.49 18.06
C ASP A 235 -10.74 -1.57 17.28
N ILE A 236 -10.24 -0.87 16.27
CA ILE A 236 -11.04 -0.01 15.39
C ILE A 236 -11.46 -0.83 14.16
N PRO A 237 -12.69 -0.66 13.65
CA PRO A 237 -13.11 -1.28 12.40
C PRO A 237 -12.15 -0.92 11.23
N PRO A 238 -11.71 -1.90 10.41
CA PRO A 238 -10.69 -1.68 9.38
C PRO A 238 -11.16 -0.83 8.19
N GLU A 239 -12.47 -0.68 8.02
CA GLU A 239 -13.10 -0.02 6.86
C GLU A 239 -12.68 1.44 6.74
N ALA A 240 -12.52 2.14 7.87
CA ALA A 240 -12.10 3.53 7.90
C ALA A 240 -10.65 3.69 7.39
N ALA A 241 -9.74 2.82 7.83
CA ALA A 241 -8.35 2.82 7.37
C ALA A 241 -8.26 2.45 5.88
N LEU A 242 -9.02 1.45 5.45
CA LEU A 242 -9.09 1.04 4.05
C LEU A 242 -9.61 2.17 3.14
N LEU A 243 -10.68 2.86 3.55
CA LEU A 243 -11.25 3.98 2.80
C LEU A 243 -10.26 5.14 2.69
N ALA A 244 -9.55 5.46 3.77
CA ALA A 244 -8.52 6.49 3.77
C ALA A 244 -7.39 6.15 2.80
N LEU A 245 -6.88 4.91 2.83
CA LEU A 245 -5.86 4.43 1.89
C LEU A 245 -6.34 4.48 0.44
N TRP A 246 -7.55 3.96 0.17
CA TRP A 246 -8.13 3.96 -1.17
C TRP A 246 -8.29 5.37 -1.73
N THR A 247 -8.78 6.31 -0.92
CA THR A 247 -8.95 7.71 -1.31
C THR A 247 -7.62 8.40 -1.55
N ALA A 248 -6.61 8.08 -0.74
CA ALA A 248 -5.28 8.66 -0.87
C ALA A 248 -4.49 8.09 -2.07
N LEU A 249 -4.81 6.86 -2.48
CA LEU A 249 -4.36 6.27 -3.74
C LEU A 249 -5.19 6.74 -4.95
N ALA A 250 -6.31 7.43 -4.77
CA ALA A 250 -6.99 8.02 -5.92
C ALA A 250 -6.07 9.02 -6.63
N PRO A 251 -5.95 9.01 -7.97
CA PRO A 251 -5.25 10.08 -8.66
C PRO A 251 -5.94 11.40 -8.30
N GLY A 252 -5.17 12.30 -7.67
CA GLY A 252 -5.62 13.65 -7.36
C GLY A 252 -6.23 14.27 -8.61
N LYS A 253 -7.39 14.91 -8.46
CA LYS A 253 -7.90 15.81 -9.49
C LYS A 253 -6.91 16.97 -9.54
N GLY A 254 -5.94 16.89 -10.46
CA GLY A 254 -5.15 18.03 -10.88
C GLY A 254 -6.05 19.10 -11.47
#